data_AF-A0A9W8JKE7-F1
#
_entry.id   AF-A0A9W8JKE7-F1
#
_cell.length_a   1.000
_cell.length_b   1.000
_cell.length_c   1.000
_cell.angle_alpha   90.00
_cell.angle_beta   90.00
_cell.angle_gamma   90.00
#
_symmetry.space_group_name_H-M   'P 1'
#
loop_
_entity.id
_entity.type
_entity.pdbx_description
1 polymer ?
#
loop_
_entity_poly.entity_id
_entity_poly.type
_entity_poly.pdbx_seq_one_letter_code
_entity_poly.pdbx_strand_id
1 'polypeptide(L)'
;MTTSSKSKPALRRRSTSLIRDVLDSLRRLFITGADTAAAEGGGDSEGDDEDEDREDEDEDGSGNDSDDGGESPAAEDPAKALAAKKEALKRKFDEQYDDPESSKLDFYQEKKDEIAQQLALNRAEFEGLDSEARALVEGYRPGSYLRIELSDVPAELVEHFDPTYPIIVGGLLPAEERFGYVQVRIKRHRWYARTLKNNDPLILSLGWRRFQTLPTYSLDDHSIRMRMLKYTPEHMHCYATFYGPVSLPNTGFCAFNSLSSGTPGFRVSATGVVLDIDRSVKIVKKIKLTGVPYKVFKNTAFIKDMFSSALEVAKFEGANIRTVSGIRGQVKKALPKPDGAFRATFEDKILKSDIVFLRAWYSVTPRKYYNPVTSLLLSSKSEWTGMRLTGQVRRDEGLKTPLDVNSTYKKIERPARKFNPLVIPKKLQSELPYASKPKLTAPQRTPTYLQKRAVVMEPEEKKAIALLQQIRALRKDQVVRRKEKKDGKREEKKRKTRKEEERKSEKEKERKKEVMRIVGQKSRREAELEDGHGRRKRSKS
;
A
#
# COMPACT_ATOMS: atom_id res chain seq x y z
N MET A 1 -57.13 32.01 -25.98
CA MET A 1 -56.06 32.18 -26.99
C MET A 1 -54.72 31.76 -26.40
N THR A 2 -53.67 31.69 -27.21
CA THR A 2 -52.24 31.53 -26.85
C THR A 2 -51.86 30.36 -25.93
N THR A 3 -51.45 29.25 -26.55
CA THR A 3 -50.62 28.20 -25.93
C THR A 3 -49.17 28.66 -25.80
N SER A 4 -48.41 28.13 -24.83
CA SER A 4 -46.94 28.11 -24.91
C SER A 4 -46.33 27.02 -24.02
N SER A 5 -45.44 26.20 -24.59
CA SER A 5 -44.80 25.08 -23.89
C SER A 5 -43.27 25.14 -24.04
N LYS A 6 -42.56 25.33 -22.92
CA LYS A 6 -41.09 25.27 -22.78
C LYS A 6 -40.76 24.76 -21.37
N SER A 7 -39.69 24.02 -21.09
CA SER A 7 -38.75 23.25 -21.93
C SER A 7 -37.89 22.36 -21.01
N LYS A 8 -37.39 21.21 -21.46
CA LYS A 8 -36.35 20.42 -20.75
C LYS A 8 -35.10 20.24 -21.64
N PRO A 9 -33.88 20.25 -21.09
CA PRO A 9 -32.65 20.40 -21.88
C PRO A 9 -32.15 19.09 -22.51
N ALA A 10 -31.53 19.20 -23.68
CA ALA A 10 -30.94 18.08 -24.40
C ALA A 10 -29.47 17.85 -23.98
N LEU A 11 -29.19 16.71 -23.32
CA LEU A 11 -27.81 16.29 -22.99
C LEU A 11 -27.43 14.87 -23.46
N ARG A 12 -28.39 14.09 -24.01
CA ARG A 12 -28.22 12.64 -24.28
C ARG A 12 -27.87 12.27 -25.73
N ARG A 13 -27.61 13.23 -26.62
CA ARG A 13 -27.34 12.99 -28.06
C ARG A 13 -25.89 13.23 -28.52
N ARG A 14 -25.01 13.81 -27.70
CA ARG A 14 -23.60 14.12 -28.08
C ARG A 14 -22.59 13.00 -27.77
N SER A 15 -22.94 12.04 -26.93
CA SER A 15 -22.04 10.92 -26.58
C SER A 15 -22.06 9.77 -27.60
N THR A 16 -23.11 9.68 -28.43
CA THR A 16 -23.34 8.54 -29.34
C THR A 16 -22.72 8.73 -30.73
N SER A 17 -22.40 9.96 -31.16
CA SER A 17 -21.66 10.20 -32.41
C SER A 17 -20.19 9.82 -32.24
N LEU A 18 -19.51 10.39 -31.23
CA LEU A 18 -18.09 10.17 -30.95
C LEU A 18 -17.70 8.68 -30.81
N ILE A 19 -18.62 7.82 -30.38
CA ILE A 19 -18.39 6.37 -30.29
C ILE A 19 -18.45 5.70 -31.67
N ARG A 20 -19.34 6.14 -32.57
CA ARG A 20 -19.36 5.67 -33.98
C ARG A 20 -18.14 6.14 -34.74
N ASP A 21 -17.78 7.42 -34.61
CA ASP A 21 -16.64 8.04 -35.30
C ASP A 21 -15.33 7.28 -34.97
N VAL A 22 -15.16 6.85 -33.70
CA VAL A 22 -14.04 6.01 -33.26
C VAL A 22 -14.14 4.58 -33.81
N LEU A 23 -15.32 3.95 -33.79
CA LEU A 23 -15.49 2.58 -34.31
C LEU A 23 -15.23 2.47 -35.81
N ASP A 24 -15.71 3.41 -36.63
CA ASP A 24 -15.43 3.42 -38.07
C ASP A 24 -13.96 3.76 -38.37
N SER A 25 -13.27 4.51 -37.51
CA SER A 25 -11.82 4.71 -37.63
C SER A 25 -11.01 3.43 -37.37
N LEU A 26 -11.43 2.61 -36.40
CA LEU A 26 -10.82 1.30 -36.11
C LEU A 26 -11.11 0.26 -37.20
N ARG A 27 -12.26 0.38 -37.88
CA ARG A 27 -12.71 -0.54 -38.93
C ARG A 27 -11.79 -0.57 -40.16
N ARG A 28 -10.96 0.47 -40.35
CA ARG A 28 -9.96 0.57 -41.43
C ARG A 28 -8.56 0.04 -41.06
N LEU A 29 -8.38 -0.51 -39.85
CA LEU A 29 -7.11 -1.08 -39.37
C LEU A 29 -7.07 -2.62 -39.37
N PHE A 30 -8.14 -3.28 -39.82
CA PHE A 30 -8.23 -4.74 -39.91
C PHE A 30 -8.37 -5.19 -41.37
N ILE A 31 -7.61 -6.23 -41.74
CA ILE A 31 -7.39 -6.65 -43.14
C ILE A 31 -8.65 -7.29 -43.77
N THR A 32 -9.58 -7.80 -42.96
CA THR A 32 -10.78 -8.53 -43.39
C THR A 32 -11.99 -7.62 -43.68
N GLY A 33 -11.80 -6.57 -44.49
CA GLY A 33 -12.76 -5.45 -44.58
C GLY A 33 -12.81 -4.71 -45.90
N ALA A 34 -12.72 -5.41 -47.03
CA ALA A 34 -12.75 -4.83 -48.37
C ALA A 34 -13.58 -5.68 -49.33
N ASP A 35 -14.89 -5.42 -49.39
CA ASP A 35 -15.75 -5.88 -50.50
C ASP A 35 -15.88 -4.79 -51.56
N THR A 36 -15.88 -5.24 -52.81
CA THR A 36 -15.66 -4.49 -54.04
C THR A 36 -16.79 -3.51 -54.43
N ALA A 37 -16.40 -2.30 -54.87
CA ALA A 37 -17.18 -1.49 -55.81
C ALA A 37 -16.28 -0.53 -56.61
N ALA A 38 -16.51 -0.49 -57.93
CA ALA A 38 -15.94 0.34 -59.00
C ALA A 38 -15.69 1.84 -58.71
N ALA A 39 -14.89 2.60 -59.48
CA ALA A 39 -13.84 2.33 -60.49
C ALA A 39 -13.15 3.66 -60.88
N GLU A 40 -12.23 3.64 -61.87
CA GLU A 40 -11.54 4.77 -62.51
C GLU A 40 -10.51 5.54 -61.63
N GLY A 41 -9.26 5.78 -62.06
CA GLY A 41 -8.54 5.27 -63.24
C GLY A 41 -7.21 6.02 -63.49
N GLY A 42 -6.29 5.41 -64.26
CA GLY A 42 -5.20 6.14 -64.95
C GLY A 42 -3.74 5.75 -64.63
N GLY A 43 -3.21 4.74 -65.34
CA GLY A 43 -1.81 4.62 -65.81
C GLY A 43 -0.66 4.45 -64.80
N ASP A 44 0.52 3.96 -65.21
CA ASP A 44 0.85 3.23 -66.45
C ASP A 44 2.25 2.58 -66.31
N SER A 45 2.51 1.49 -67.06
CA SER A 45 3.84 0.91 -67.39
C SER A 45 4.83 0.55 -66.24
N GLU A 46 5.77 -0.39 -66.39
CA GLU A 46 6.05 -1.39 -67.43
C GLU A 46 6.92 -2.50 -66.82
N GLY A 47 6.78 -3.73 -67.33
CA GLY A 47 7.83 -4.74 -67.41
C GLY A 47 8.37 -5.41 -66.13
N ASP A 48 9.03 -6.55 -66.24
CA ASP A 48 9.02 -7.47 -67.41
C ASP A 48 9.53 -8.87 -67.03
N ASP A 49 9.54 -9.75 -68.03
CA ASP A 49 10.21 -11.06 -68.11
C ASP A 49 9.56 -12.17 -67.25
N GLU A 50 8.76 -13.08 -67.84
CA GLU A 50 9.11 -14.16 -68.81
C GLU A 50 9.70 -15.41 -68.10
N ASP A 51 9.49 -16.68 -68.49
CA ASP A 51 8.57 -17.41 -69.40
C ASP A 51 8.89 -18.93 -69.23
N GLU A 52 8.38 -19.94 -69.94
CA GLU A 52 7.19 -20.26 -70.79
C GLU A 52 6.95 -21.77 -70.47
N ASP A 53 5.75 -22.30 -70.26
CA ASP A 53 4.73 -22.73 -71.26
C ASP A 53 5.01 -24.12 -71.92
N ARG A 54 3.94 -24.74 -72.46
CA ARG A 54 3.88 -26.03 -73.22
C ARG A 54 4.14 -27.32 -72.40
N GLU A 55 3.20 -28.27 -72.36
CA GLU A 55 2.64 -29.16 -73.41
C GLU A 55 3.57 -30.35 -73.74
N ASP A 56 3.06 -31.57 -73.53
CA ASP A 56 2.96 -32.60 -74.58
C ASP A 56 2.11 -33.80 -74.09
N GLU A 57 1.57 -34.57 -75.03
CA GLU A 57 0.69 -35.73 -74.84
C GLU A 57 1.45 -37.07 -75.06
N ASP A 58 0.86 -38.20 -74.62
CA ASP A 58 1.07 -39.55 -75.18
C ASP A 58 2.51 -40.16 -75.17
N GLU A 59 2.79 -41.41 -75.55
CA GLU A 59 2.13 -42.72 -75.39
C GLU A 59 3.28 -43.79 -75.31
N ASP A 60 2.96 -45.09 -75.18
CA ASP A 60 3.86 -46.25 -75.34
C ASP A 60 4.97 -46.50 -74.28
N GLY A 61 5.52 -47.72 -74.16
CA GLY A 61 5.09 -48.96 -74.80
C GLY A 61 6.07 -50.14 -74.69
N SER A 62 5.59 -51.26 -74.10
CA SER A 62 6.18 -52.62 -74.13
C SER A 62 7.52 -52.87 -73.40
N GLY A 63 7.73 -54.14 -72.95
CA GLY A 63 8.91 -54.54 -72.17
C GLY A 63 8.92 -55.98 -71.64
N ASN A 64 8.46 -56.96 -72.43
CA ASN A 64 8.78 -58.39 -72.22
C ASN A 64 10.32 -58.62 -72.34
N ASP A 65 10.96 -59.66 -71.85
CA ASP A 65 10.58 -60.93 -71.16
C ASP A 65 11.81 -61.38 -70.31
N SER A 66 11.82 -62.38 -69.42
CA SER A 66 10.84 -63.38 -68.93
C SER A 66 11.04 -63.57 -67.39
N ASP A 67 10.87 -64.68 -66.65
CA ASP A 67 10.63 -66.12 -66.91
C ASP A 67 10.10 -66.86 -65.63
N ASP A 68 9.99 -68.19 -65.71
CA ASP A 68 9.66 -69.19 -64.66
C ASP A 68 10.60 -69.17 -63.42
N GLY A 69 10.23 -69.65 -62.22
CA GLY A 69 9.00 -70.26 -61.72
C GLY A 69 9.18 -70.76 -60.27
N GLY A 70 8.09 -70.92 -59.51
CA GLY A 70 8.19 -71.39 -58.11
C GLY A 70 6.85 -71.45 -57.36
N GLU A 71 6.45 -72.65 -56.95
CA GLU A 71 5.13 -72.91 -56.36
C GLU A 71 4.98 -72.31 -54.93
N SER A 72 3.76 -71.84 -54.64
CA SER A 72 3.39 -71.31 -53.33
C SER A 72 2.83 -72.38 -52.39
N PRO A 73 3.07 -72.28 -51.07
CA PRO A 73 2.16 -72.83 -50.07
C PRO A 73 1.37 -71.72 -49.34
N ALA A 74 0.04 -71.79 -49.47
CA ALA A 74 -0.97 -71.36 -48.49
C ALA A 74 -0.81 -70.03 -47.71
N ALA A 75 -1.48 -68.99 -48.25
CA ALA A 75 -2.43 -68.14 -47.52
C ALA A 75 -2.09 -67.59 -46.12
N GLU A 76 -1.56 -66.35 -46.10
CA GLU A 76 -2.07 -65.30 -45.21
C GLU A 76 -2.01 -63.95 -45.96
N ASP A 77 -3.01 -63.07 -45.77
CA ASP A 77 -3.28 -62.00 -46.75
C ASP A 77 -2.14 -60.97 -46.89
N PRO A 78 -1.63 -60.68 -48.11
CA PRO A 78 -0.67 -59.59 -48.32
C PRO A 78 -1.26 -58.22 -47.90
N ALA A 79 -2.58 -58.07 -47.95
CA ALA A 79 -3.31 -56.92 -47.43
C ALA A 79 -3.11 -56.72 -45.92
N LYS A 80 -3.05 -57.78 -45.11
CA LYS A 80 -2.79 -57.69 -43.66
C LYS A 80 -1.37 -57.22 -43.36
N ALA A 81 -0.38 -57.74 -44.09
CA ALA A 81 1.01 -57.30 -43.95
C ALA A 81 1.20 -55.83 -44.36
N LEU A 82 0.47 -55.36 -45.38
CA LEU A 82 0.48 -53.96 -45.81
C LEU A 82 -0.28 -53.06 -44.83
N ALA A 83 -1.40 -53.52 -44.27
CA ALA A 83 -2.16 -52.83 -43.22
C ALA A 83 -1.32 -52.65 -41.94
N ALA A 84 -0.68 -53.72 -41.43
CA ALA A 84 0.20 -53.65 -40.27
C ALA A 84 1.41 -52.72 -40.50
N LYS A 85 1.97 -52.67 -41.72
CA LYS A 85 3.00 -51.68 -42.09
C LYS A 85 2.46 -50.26 -42.11
N LYS A 86 1.25 -50.02 -42.64
CA LYS A 86 0.59 -48.69 -42.61
C LYS A 86 0.24 -48.25 -41.19
N GLU A 87 -0.20 -49.16 -40.33
CA GLU A 87 -0.51 -48.90 -38.93
C GLU A 87 0.74 -48.61 -38.10
N ALA A 88 1.84 -49.36 -38.33
CA ALA A 88 3.13 -49.07 -37.72
C ALA A 88 3.76 -47.76 -38.23
N LEU A 89 3.53 -47.39 -39.49
CA LEU A 89 3.90 -46.08 -40.03
C LEU A 89 3.05 -44.96 -39.43
N LYS A 90 1.73 -45.13 -39.33
CA LYS A 90 0.83 -44.17 -38.68
C LYS A 90 1.23 -43.96 -37.23
N ARG A 91 1.42 -45.05 -36.46
CA ARG A 91 1.87 -44.96 -35.07
C ARG A 91 3.17 -44.19 -34.92
N LYS A 92 4.15 -44.40 -35.81
CA LYS A 92 5.43 -43.64 -35.80
C LYS A 92 5.28 -42.19 -36.27
N PHE A 93 4.29 -41.89 -37.11
CA PHE A 93 3.96 -40.54 -37.53
C PHE A 93 3.27 -39.77 -36.39
N ASP A 94 2.26 -40.38 -35.77
CA ASP A 94 1.58 -39.86 -34.57
C ASP A 94 2.62 -39.63 -33.45
N GLU A 95 3.49 -40.61 -33.17
CA GLU A 95 4.61 -40.55 -32.20
C GLU A 95 5.73 -39.56 -32.57
N GLN A 96 5.68 -38.92 -33.76
CA GLN A 96 6.58 -37.84 -34.18
C GLN A 96 5.90 -36.47 -34.36
N TYR A 97 4.57 -36.41 -34.46
CA TYR A 97 3.81 -35.17 -34.70
C TYR A 97 2.91 -34.74 -33.52
N ASP A 98 2.48 -35.66 -32.65
CA ASP A 98 1.89 -35.33 -31.35
C ASP A 98 2.95 -34.92 -30.30
N ASP A 99 3.96 -34.14 -30.72
CA ASP A 99 4.89 -33.47 -29.81
C ASP A 99 4.15 -32.26 -29.19
N PRO A 100 3.88 -32.24 -27.86
CA PRO A 100 3.03 -31.24 -27.22
C PRO A 100 3.64 -29.82 -27.19
N GLU A 101 4.87 -29.61 -27.68
CA GLU A 101 5.41 -28.26 -27.92
C GLU A 101 4.71 -27.50 -29.07
N SER A 102 3.96 -28.19 -29.94
CA SER A 102 3.29 -27.60 -31.12
C SER A 102 2.03 -26.80 -30.76
N SER A 103 1.26 -27.27 -29.77
CA SER A 103 0.00 -26.68 -29.32
C SER A 103 0.19 -25.83 -28.05
N LYS A 104 1.05 -24.82 -28.13
CA LYS A 104 1.24 -23.78 -27.09
C LYS A 104 0.00 -22.88 -26.99
N LEU A 105 -1.04 -23.44 -26.39
CA LEU A 105 -2.22 -22.74 -25.90
C LEU A 105 -1.80 -21.62 -24.93
N ASP A 106 -2.64 -20.59 -24.78
CA ASP A 106 -2.42 -19.62 -23.71
C ASP A 106 -2.55 -20.33 -22.36
N PHE A 107 -1.70 -20.00 -21.38
CA PHE A 107 -1.75 -20.60 -20.03
C PHE A 107 -3.14 -20.49 -19.38
N TYR A 108 -3.90 -19.44 -19.73
CA TYR A 108 -5.30 -19.31 -19.32
C TYR A 108 -6.23 -20.36 -19.95
N GLN A 109 -5.98 -20.75 -21.21
CA GLN A 109 -6.70 -21.83 -21.90
C GLN A 109 -6.31 -23.19 -21.30
N GLU A 110 -5.02 -23.49 -21.16
CA GLU A 110 -4.53 -24.71 -20.49
C GLU A 110 -5.22 -24.93 -19.13
N LYS A 111 -5.22 -23.92 -18.26
CA LYS A 111 -5.83 -24.01 -16.93
C LYS A 111 -7.36 -24.00 -16.94
N LYS A 112 -8.00 -23.44 -17.96
CA LYS A 112 -9.45 -23.56 -18.16
C LYS A 112 -9.82 -24.98 -18.59
N ASP A 113 -9.01 -25.59 -19.45
CA ASP A 113 -9.30 -26.88 -20.05
C ASP A 113 -8.92 -28.03 -19.08
N GLU A 114 -7.88 -27.89 -18.24
CA GLU A 114 -7.66 -28.74 -17.04
C GLU A 114 -8.89 -28.75 -16.11
N ILE A 115 -9.47 -27.58 -15.82
CA ILE A 115 -10.67 -27.47 -14.98
C ILE A 115 -11.89 -28.12 -15.67
N ALA A 116 -12.02 -27.96 -16.99
CA ALA A 116 -13.09 -28.56 -17.77
C ALA A 116 -12.97 -30.10 -17.83
N GLN A 117 -11.76 -30.63 -18.02
CA GLN A 117 -11.46 -32.06 -17.98
C GLN A 117 -11.79 -32.64 -16.61
N GLN A 118 -11.35 -32.02 -15.51
CA GLN A 118 -11.70 -32.47 -14.16
C GLN A 118 -13.22 -32.45 -13.91
N LEU A 119 -13.93 -31.43 -14.40
CA LEU A 119 -15.39 -31.36 -14.29
C LEU A 119 -16.10 -32.45 -15.12
N ALA A 120 -15.55 -32.79 -16.29
CA ALA A 120 -16.05 -33.87 -17.15
C ALA A 120 -15.82 -35.25 -16.53
N LEU A 121 -14.62 -35.51 -16.00
CA LEU A 121 -14.30 -36.73 -15.25
C LEU A 121 -15.23 -36.89 -14.04
N ASN A 122 -15.36 -35.84 -13.21
CA ASN A 122 -16.29 -35.82 -12.08
C ASN A 122 -17.75 -36.08 -12.50
N ARG A 123 -18.16 -35.71 -13.71
CA ARG A 123 -19.50 -36.02 -14.21
C ARG A 123 -19.61 -37.50 -14.59
N ALA A 124 -18.67 -38.01 -15.38
CA ALA A 124 -18.67 -39.37 -15.92
C ALA A 124 -18.63 -40.44 -14.83
N GLU A 125 -17.78 -40.28 -13.81
CA GLU A 125 -17.69 -41.18 -12.64
C GLU A 125 -19.05 -41.36 -11.92
N PHE A 126 -19.90 -40.32 -11.95
CA PHE A 126 -21.24 -40.36 -11.35
C PHE A 126 -22.37 -40.60 -12.37
N GLU A 127 -22.12 -40.83 -13.66
CA GLU A 127 -23.20 -41.02 -14.65
C GLU A 127 -23.87 -42.41 -14.59
N GLY A 128 -23.16 -43.44 -14.09
CA GLY A 128 -23.71 -44.79 -13.89
C GLY A 128 -24.29 -45.08 -12.50
N LEU A 129 -24.30 -44.12 -11.57
CA LEU A 129 -24.75 -44.29 -10.19
C LEU A 129 -26.20 -43.84 -9.98
N ASP A 130 -26.96 -44.67 -9.25
CA ASP A 130 -28.35 -44.34 -8.86
C ASP A 130 -28.42 -43.09 -7.97
N SER A 131 -29.56 -42.41 -8.06
CA SER A 131 -29.88 -41.15 -7.41
C SER A 131 -29.65 -41.13 -5.89
N GLU A 132 -30.00 -42.19 -5.16
CA GLU A 132 -29.81 -42.25 -3.70
C GLU A 132 -28.33 -42.46 -3.35
N ALA A 133 -27.65 -43.39 -4.02
CA ALA A 133 -26.22 -43.64 -3.86
C ALA A 133 -25.38 -42.41 -4.21
N ARG A 134 -25.76 -41.68 -5.27
CA ARG A 134 -25.14 -40.42 -5.67
C ARG A 134 -25.35 -39.33 -4.63
N ALA A 135 -26.56 -39.19 -4.08
CA ALA A 135 -26.86 -38.20 -3.05
C ALA A 135 -26.07 -38.43 -1.75
N LEU A 136 -25.72 -39.68 -1.43
CA LEU A 136 -24.89 -40.02 -0.27
C LEU A 136 -23.40 -39.60 -0.44
N VAL A 137 -22.90 -39.55 -1.68
CA VAL A 137 -21.47 -39.25 -1.98
C VAL A 137 -21.25 -37.81 -2.45
N GLU A 138 -22.07 -37.33 -3.39
CA GLU A 138 -21.97 -35.99 -3.98
C GLU A 138 -22.76 -34.94 -3.17
N GLY A 139 -23.76 -35.38 -2.40
CA GLY A 139 -24.80 -34.51 -1.84
C GLY A 139 -25.89 -34.15 -2.85
N TYR A 140 -26.84 -33.30 -2.43
CA TYR A 140 -27.90 -32.81 -3.31
C TYR A 140 -27.39 -31.72 -4.26
N ARG A 141 -27.71 -31.85 -5.55
CA ARG A 141 -27.22 -30.95 -6.61
C ARG A 141 -27.89 -29.57 -6.61
N PRO A 142 -27.20 -28.51 -7.05
CA PRO A 142 -27.82 -27.21 -7.29
C PRO A 142 -28.99 -27.32 -8.27
N GLY A 143 -30.13 -26.73 -7.91
CA GLY A 143 -31.37 -26.79 -8.70
C GLY A 143 -32.37 -27.87 -8.27
N SER A 144 -31.98 -28.83 -7.41
CA SER A 144 -32.93 -29.76 -6.78
C SER A 144 -33.88 -29.03 -5.83
N TYR A 145 -35.17 -29.36 -5.88
CA TYR A 145 -36.16 -28.90 -4.90
C TYR A 145 -36.10 -29.80 -3.66
N LEU A 146 -35.91 -29.23 -2.47
CA LEU A 146 -35.65 -29.96 -1.23
C LEU A 146 -36.57 -29.48 -0.10
N ARG A 147 -37.06 -30.41 0.73
CA ARG A 147 -37.62 -30.13 2.05
C ARG A 147 -36.50 -30.28 3.07
N ILE A 148 -36.22 -29.22 3.83
CA ILE A 148 -35.29 -29.24 4.97
C ILE A 148 -36.12 -29.14 6.24
N GLU A 149 -35.87 -30.05 7.18
CA GLU A 149 -36.48 -30.05 8.51
C GLU A 149 -35.41 -29.66 9.55
N LEU A 150 -35.77 -28.79 10.47
CA LEU A 150 -34.86 -28.23 11.47
C LEU A 150 -35.46 -28.39 12.86
N SER A 151 -34.74 -29.07 13.77
CA SER A 151 -35.09 -29.11 15.19
C SER A 151 -34.71 -27.81 15.90
N ASP A 152 -35.27 -27.60 17.10
CA ASP A 152 -34.83 -26.58 18.06
C ASP A 152 -34.83 -25.14 17.53
N VAL A 153 -35.71 -24.85 16.57
CA VAL A 153 -35.95 -23.52 16.01
C VAL A 153 -36.67 -22.66 17.07
N PRO A 154 -36.19 -21.42 17.37
CA PRO A 154 -36.87 -20.52 18.31
C PRO A 154 -38.30 -20.19 17.85
N ALA A 155 -39.26 -20.27 18.79
CA ALA A 155 -40.69 -20.06 18.51
C ALA A 155 -40.97 -18.67 17.92
N GLU A 156 -40.19 -17.66 18.32
CA GLU A 156 -40.29 -16.28 17.84
C GLU A 156 -40.07 -16.18 16.31
N LEU A 157 -39.35 -17.13 15.69
CA LEU A 157 -39.20 -17.16 14.23
C LEU A 157 -40.52 -17.52 13.53
N VAL A 158 -41.36 -18.33 14.18
CA VAL A 158 -42.67 -18.77 13.67
C VAL A 158 -43.73 -17.72 14.00
N GLU A 159 -43.77 -17.23 15.24
CA GLU A 159 -44.70 -16.19 15.70
C GLU A 159 -44.49 -14.84 15.00
N HIS A 160 -43.26 -14.55 14.54
CA HIS A 160 -42.93 -13.31 13.83
C HIS A 160 -42.52 -13.59 12.38
N PHE A 161 -42.87 -14.75 11.83
CA PHE A 161 -42.71 -15.01 10.40
C PHE A 161 -43.54 -14.00 9.59
N ASP A 162 -42.93 -13.43 8.54
CA ASP A 162 -43.69 -12.75 7.49
C ASP A 162 -42.93 -12.90 6.16
N PRO A 163 -43.65 -13.15 5.05
CA PRO A 163 -43.05 -13.58 3.79
C PRO A 163 -42.33 -12.48 3.01
N THR A 164 -42.41 -11.21 3.44
CA THR A 164 -41.67 -10.12 2.77
C THR A 164 -40.17 -10.14 3.07
N TYR A 165 -39.75 -10.86 4.12
CA TYR A 165 -38.35 -11.07 4.47
C TYR A 165 -37.87 -12.47 4.03
N PRO A 166 -36.92 -12.59 3.09
CA PRO A 166 -36.45 -13.90 2.64
C PRO A 166 -35.62 -14.59 3.73
N ILE A 167 -35.93 -15.86 3.98
CA ILE A 167 -35.06 -16.78 4.73
C ILE A 167 -34.00 -17.31 3.75
N ILE A 168 -32.72 -17.19 4.14
CA ILE A 168 -31.59 -17.70 3.37
C ILE A 168 -30.87 -18.73 4.24
N VAL A 169 -30.86 -19.98 3.78
CA VAL A 169 -30.08 -21.07 4.39
C VAL A 169 -28.75 -21.16 3.66
N GLY A 170 -27.65 -21.27 4.41
CA GLY A 170 -26.29 -21.40 3.86
C GLY A 170 -25.51 -22.45 4.63
N GLY A 171 -24.90 -23.39 3.92
CA GLY A 171 -23.97 -24.36 4.51
C GLY A 171 -22.77 -23.65 5.13
N LEU A 172 -22.40 -24.08 6.34
CA LEU A 172 -21.22 -23.61 7.06
C LEU A 172 -20.07 -24.59 6.83
N LEU A 173 -18.85 -24.07 6.65
CA LEU A 173 -17.67 -24.92 6.61
C LEU A 173 -17.20 -25.26 8.04
N PRO A 174 -16.59 -26.43 8.31
CA PRO A 174 -16.05 -26.78 9.64
C PRO A 174 -14.97 -25.81 10.16
N ALA A 175 -14.40 -24.97 9.28
CA ALA A 175 -13.54 -23.87 9.67
C ALA A 175 -14.31 -22.69 10.30
N GLU A 176 -15.54 -22.45 9.87
CA GLU A 176 -16.35 -21.28 10.22
C GLU A 176 -17.19 -21.45 11.49
N GLU A 177 -17.35 -22.67 11.99
CA GLU A 177 -18.02 -22.96 13.27
C GLU A 177 -17.18 -22.50 14.47
N ARG A 178 -15.85 -22.50 14.31
CA ARG A 178 -14.90 -22.19 15.37
C ARG A 178 -14.87 -20.68 15.66
N PHE A 179 -14.70 -20.33 16.94
CA PHE A 179 -14.51 -18.95 17.38
C PHE A 179 -13.03 -18.64 17.64
N GLY A 180 -12.56 -17.47 17.20
CA GLY A 180 -11.15 -17.06 17.30
C GLY A 180 -10.96 -15.54 17.30
N TYR A 181 -9.72 -15.08 17.18
CA TYR A 181 -9.42 -13.68 16.88
C TYR A 181 -9.13 -13.53 15.39
N VAL A 182 -10.09 -13.00 14.64
CA VAL A 182 -9.92 -12.79 13.20
C VAL A 182 -9.12 -11.50 12.98
N GLN A 183 -8.00 -11.59 12.25
CA GLN A 183 -7.25 -10.43 11.80
C GLN A 183 -7.71 -10.03 10.41
N VAL A 184 -8.12 -8.76 10.26
CA VAL A 184 -8.70 -8.23 9.03
C VAL A 184 -8.03 -6.94 8.57
N ARG A 185 -8.00 -6.71 7.26
CA ARG A 185 -7.60 -5.44 6.64
C ARG A 185 -8.85 -4.60 6.39
N ILE A 186 -9.06 -3.58 7.21
CA ILE A 186 -10.27 -2.73 7.19
C ILE A 186 -9.95 -1.29 6.78
N LYS A 187 -10.89 -0.65 6.08
CA LYS A 187 -10.83 0.76 5.68
C LYS A 187 -12.20 1.41 5.84
N ARG A 188 -12.24 2.62 6.42
CA ARG A 188 -13.44 3.47 6.48
C ARG A 188 -13.98 3.67 5.06
N HIS A 189 -15.30 3.54 4.87
CA HIS A 189 -15.88 3.74 3.55
C HIS A 189 -15.75 5.21 3.11
N ARG A 190 -15.51 5.45 1.81
CA ARG A 190 -15.23 6.80 1.26
C ARG A 190 -16.32 7.81 1.60
N TRP A 191 -17.59 7.39 1.57
CA TRP A 191 -18.76 8.23 1.82
C TRP A 191 -19.24 8.22 3.29
N TYR A 192 -18.63 7.45 4.18
CA TYR A 192 -19.01 7.45 5.60
C TYR A 192 -18.34 8.60 6.35
N ALA A 193 -19.13 9.57 6.81
CA ALA A 193 -18.62 10.86 7.28
C ALA A 193 -17.78 10.83 8.58
N ARG A 194 -17.85 9.76 9.38
CA ARG A 194 -17.18 9.68 10.70
C ARG A 194 -16.02 8.69 10.68
N THR A 195 -14.98 8.93 11.47
CA THR A 195 -13.94 7.93 11.74
C THR A 195 -14.43 6.90 12.76
N LEU A 196 -13.95 5.65 12.66
CA LEU A 196 -14.32 4.59 13.59
C LEU A 196 -13.35 4.57 14.77
N LYS A 197 -13.89 4.44 15.99
CA LYS A 197 -13.14 4.46 17.25
C LYS A 197 -12.80 3.03 17.69
N ASN A 198 -11.58 2.84 18.18
CA ASN A 198 -11.13 1.56 18.72
C ASN A 198 -11.93 1.20 20.00
N ASN A 199 -12.40 -0.05 20.11
CA ASN A 199 -13.34 -0.51 21.15
C ASN A 199 -14.69 0.26 21.16
N ASP A 200 -15.16 0.78 20.02
CA ASP A 200 -16.60 1.03 19.80
C ASP A 200 -17.23 -0.17 19.07
N PRO A 201 -18.51 -0.48 19.32
CA PRO A 201 -19.18 -1.60 18.67
C PRO A 201 -19.34 -1.37 17.17
N LEU A 202 -19.11 -2.42 16.39
CA LEU A 202 -19.23 -2.44 14.94
C LEU A 202 -19.95 -3.72 14.51
N ILE A 203 -20.98 -3.60 13.68
CA ILE A 203 -21.74 -4.71 13.12
C ILE A 203 -21.04 -5.13 11.82
N LEU A 204 -20.59 -6.39 11.75
CA LEU A 204 -19.96 -6.98 10.59
C LEU A 204 -20.94 -7.89 9.85
N SER A 205 -20.87 -7.89 8.53
CA SER A 205 -21.48 -8.90 7.66
C SER A 205 -20.34 -9.65 6.99
N LEU A 206 -20.05 -10.86 7.47
CA LEU A 206 -18.89 -11.67 7.10
C LEU A 206 -19.38 -13.11 6.86
N GLY A 207 -19.21 -13.59 5.61
CA GLY A 207 -19.91 -14.78 5.14
C GLY A 207 -21.43 -14.65 5.34
N TRP A 208 -22.08 -15.74 5.73
CA TRP A 208 -23.50 -15.76 6.08
C TRP A 208 -23.85 -14.97 7.36
N ARG A 209 -22.87 -14.65 8.21
CA ARG A 209 -23.12 -14.18 9.57
C ARG A 209 -23.08 -12.66 9.69
N ARG A 210 -24.15 -12.11 10.27
CA ARG A 210 -24.27 -10.70 10.66
C ARG A 210 -24.15 -10.62 12.18
N PHE A 211 -23.14 -9.93 12.70
CA PHE A 211 -22.89 -9.88 14.15
C PHE A 211 -22.18 -8.59 14.58
N GLN A 212 -22.44 -8.13 15.81
CA GLN A 212 -21.75 -7.02 16.44
C GLN A 212 -20.53 -7.53 17.23
N THR A 213 -19.40 -6.83 17.09
CA THR A 213 -18.15 -7.12 17.81
C THR A 213 -17.41 -5.81 18.17
N LEU A 214 -16.31 -5.92 18.92
CA LEU A 214 -15.48 -4.79 19.39
C LEU A 214 -14.09 -4.80 18.72
N PRO A 215 -13.94 -4.23 17.51
CA PRO A 215 -12.67 -4.23 16.79
C PRO A 215 -11.58 -3.39 17.47
N THR A 216 -10.40 -4.00 17.61
CA THR A 216 -9.17 -3.34 18.03
C THR A 216 -8.34 -2.98 16.80
N TYR A 217 -8.36 -1.71 16.39
CA TYR A 217 -7.58 -1.19 15.27
C TYR A 217 -6.08 -1.13 15.57
N SER A 218 -5.25 -1.51 14.59
CA SER A 218 -3.80 -1.51 14.66
C SER A 218 -3.14 -1.19 13.31
N LEU A 219 -1.84 -0.91 13.34
CA LEU A 219 -1.01 -0.62 12.16
C LEU A 219 0.41 -1.11 12.46
N ASP A 220 1.04 -1.87 11.55
CA ASP A 220 2.46 -2.22 11.69
C ASP A 220 3.34 -0.97 11.58
N ASP A 221 4.21 -0.77 12.57
CA ASP A 221 5.09 0.40 12.68
C ASP A 221 6.37 0.24 11.82
N HIS A 222 6.28 -0.53 10.72
CA HIS A 222 7.40 -1.06 9.90
C HIS A 222 8.45 -1.77 10.78
N SER A 223 7.98 -2.46 11.83
CA SER A 223 8.85 -2.87 12.95
C SER A 223 8.27 -4.02 13.78
N ILE A 224 7.85 -5.09 13.09
CA ILE A 224 7.46 -6.42 13.63
C ILE A 224 6.44 -6.32 14.78
N ARG A 225 5.58 -5.29 14.79
CA ARG A 225 4.72 -4.93 15.93
C ARG A 225 3.45 -4.24 15.48
N MET A 226 2.32 -4.90 15.71
CA MET A 226 0.99 -4.34 15.49
C MET A 226 0.68 -3.26 16.53
N ARG A 227 0.94 -1.98 16.20
CA ARG A 227 0.68 -0.85 17.11
C ARG A 227 -0.81 -0.51 17.11
N MET A 228 -1.42 -0.56 18.29
CA MET A 228 -2.80 -0.13 18.54
C MET A 228 -3.02 1.34 18.10
N LEU A 229 -4.06 1.59 17.29
CA LEU A 229 -4.55 2.92 16.92
C LEU A 229 -5.73 3.33 17.82
N LYS A 230 -5.95 4.64 18.01
CA LYS A 230 -7.17 5.14 18.68
C LYS A 230 -8.40 5.16 17.76
N TYR A 231 -8.18 5.39 16.47
CA TYR A 231 -9.20 5.52 15.43
C TYR A 231 -8.67 4.90 14.11
N THR A 232 -9.58 4.52 13.21
CA THR A 232 -9.22 4.20 11.81
C THR A 232 -8.62 5.43 11.12
N PRO A 233 -7.53 5.29 10.33
CA PRO A 233 -7.11 6.32 9.39
C PRO A 233 -8.22 6.67 8.40
N GLU A 234 -8.26 7.92 7.93
CA GLU A 234 -9.39 8.40 7.11
C GLU A 234 -9.44 7.78 5.71
N HIS A 235 -8.29 7.58 5.05
CA HIS A 235 -8.20 7.13 3.65
C HIS A 235 -7.29 5.91 3.43
N MET A 236 -6.58 5.48 4.47
CA MET A 236 -5.64 4.35 4.45
C MET A 236 -6.29 3.09 5.03
N HIS A 237 -5.84 1.90 4.61
CA HIS A 237 -6.21 0.65 5.27
C HIS A 237 -5.47 0.51 6.60
N CYS A 238 -6.12 -0.06 7.60
CA CYS A 238 -5.51 -0.47 8.86
C CYS A 238 -5.85 -1.93 9.14
N TYR A 239 -5.09 -2.54 10.05
CA TYR A 239 -5.45 -3.84 10.59
C TYR A 239 -6.54 -3.64 11.65
N ALA A 240 -7.40 -4.63 11.81
CA ALA A 240 -8.24 -4.77 12.99
C ALA A 240 -8.21 -6.22 13.45
N THR A 241 -8.33 -6.41 14.76
CA THR A 241 -8.56 -7.72 15.36
C THR A 241 -9.79 -7.65 16.22
N PHE A 242 -10.71 -8.60 16.03
CA PHE A 242 -11.93 -8.74 16.79
C PHE A 242 -12.14 -10.21 17.18
N TYR A 243 -13.03 -10.46 18.15
CA TYR A 243 -13.45 -11.81 18.51
C TYR A 243 -14.75 -12.16 17.80
N GLY A 244 -14.85 -13.36 17.26
CA GLY A 244 -16.02 -13.82 16.52
C GLY A 244 -15.82 -15.19 15.86
N PRO A 245 -16.79 -15.64 15.05
CA PRO A 245 -16.63 -16.81 14.21
C PRO A 245 -15.47 -16.61 13.23
N VAL A 246 -14.76 -17.69 12.95
CA VAL A 246 -13.72 -17.76 11.93
C VAL A 246 -14.35 -17.69 10.53
N SER A 247 -13.60 -17.18 9.56
CA SER A 247 -13.94 -17.20 8.13
C SER A 247 -12.65 -17.26 7.32
N LEU A 248 -12.71 -17.80 6.10
CA LEU A 248 -11.50 -18.06 5.31
C LEU A 248 -10.72 -16.77 4.99
N PRO A 249 -9.37 -16.82 4.89
CA PRO A 249 -8.56 -15.72 4.38
C PRO A 249 -9.03 -15.24 3.00
N ASN A 250 -8.79 -13.98 2.69
CA ASN A 250 -9.26 -13.28 1.48
C ASN A 250 -10.80 -13.12 1.36
N THR A 251 -11.61 -13.62 2.30
CA THR A 251 -13.05 -13.33 2.35
C THR A 251 -13.31 -11.84 2.57
N GLY A 252 -14.10 -11.22 1.68
CA GLY A 252 -14.53 -9.82 1.81
C GLY A 252 -15.66 -9.62 2.83
N PHE A 253 -15.71 -8.45 3.48
CA PHE A 253 -16.79 -8.11 4.42
C PHE A 253 -17.16 -6.63 4.40
N CYS A 254 -18.40 -6.35 4.82
CA CYS A 254 -18.95 -5.01 5.03
C CYS A 254 -19.22 -4.76 6.52
N ALA A 255 -19.17 -3.49 6.94
CA ALA A 255 -19.34 -3.11 8.34
C ALA A 255 -20.24 -1.88 8.52
N PHE A 256 -21.03 -1.87 9.60
CA PHE A 256 -22.09 -0.91 9.88
C PHE A 256 -22.07 -0.45 11.34
N ASN A 257 -22.29 0.83 11.60
CA ASN A 257 -22.42 1.38 12.95
C ASN A 257 -23.83 1.24 13.55
N SER A 258 -24.87 1.15 12.72
CA SER A 258 -26.26 0.90 13.10
C SER A 258 -27.03 0.35 11.90
N LEU A 259 -28.11 -0.41 12.16
CA LEU A 259 -29.01 -0.94 11.14
C LEU A 259 -30.28 -0.09 10.96
N SER A 260 -30.60 0.78 11.93
CA SER A 260 -31.83 1.58 11.95
C SER A 260 -31.98 2.47 10.71
N SER A 261 -33.18 2.48 10.16
CA SER A 261 -33.61 3.31 9.02
C SER A 261 -33.46 4.81 9.30
N GLY A 262 -33.65 5.25 10.54
CA GLY A 262 -33.65 6.66 10.95
C GLY A 262 -32.27 7.33 11.01
N THR A 263 -31.19 6.65 10.63
CA THR A 263 -29.84 7.28 10.58
C THR A 263 -29.66 8.08 9.28
N PRO A 264 -29.54 9.42 9.32
CA PRO A 264 -29.35 10.22 8.12
C PRO A 264 -27.94 10.02 7.54
N GLY A 265 -27.88 9.77 6.23
CA GLY A 265 -26.64 9.60 5.46
C GLY A 265 -26.28 8.15 5.16
N PHE A 266 -25.03 7.95 4.72
CA PHE A 266 -24.56 6.66 4.21
C PHE A 266 -24.27 5.66 5.34
N ARG A 267 -24.91 4.48 5.34
CA ARG A 267 -24.87 3.52 6.47
C ARG A 267 -23.63 2.62 6.50
N VAL A 268 -23.14 2.15 5.34
CA VAL A 268 -21.95 1.27 5.30
C VAL A 268 -20.73 2.06 5.78
N SER A 269 -20.21 1.68 6.93
CA SER A 269 -19.27 2.47 7.72
C SER A 269 -17.81 2.13 7.38
N ALA A 270 -17.54 0.87 7.07
CA ALA A 270 -16.27 0.39 6.56
C ALA A 270 -16.44 -0.85 5.67
N THR A 271 -15.40 -1.14 4.88
CA THR A 271 -15.25 -2.39 4.14
C THR A 271 -13.86 -2.98 4.40
N GLY A 272 -13.71 -4.28 4.18
CA GLY A 272 -12.44 -4.94 4.39
C GLY A 272 -12.39 -6.36 3.86
N VAL A 273 -11.26 -7.02 4.14
CA VAL A 273 -10.95 -8.40 3.76
C VAL A 273 -10.31 -9.12 4.94
N VAL A 274 -10.65 -10.39 5.18
CA VAL A 274 -9.99 -11.25 6.17
C VAL A 274 -8.57 -11.56 5.72
N LEU A 275 -7.60 -11.43 6.63
CA LEU A 275 -6.20 -11.77 6.35
C LEU A 275 -5.79 -13.10 6.98
N ASP A 276 -6.07 -13.27 8.27
CA ASP A 276 -5.47 -14.34 9.08
C ASP A 276 -6.36 -14.71 10.28
N ILE A 277 -6.20 -15.95 10.74
CA ILE A 277 -7.01 -16.63 11.74
C ILE A 277 -6.10 -17.07 12.90
N ASP A 278 -5.79 -16.14 13.81
CA ASP A 278 -4.86 -16.40 14.92
C ASP A 278 -5.62 -16.55 16.26
N ARG A 279 -5.08 -17.37 17.15
CA ARG A 279 -5.56 -17.52 18.54
C ARG A 279 -4.94 -16.46 19.48
N SER A 280 -3.93 -15.69 19.03
CA SER A 280 -2.95 -15.03 19.91
C SER A 280 -2.37 -13.66 19.46
N VAL A 281 -3.13 -12.83 18.71
CA VAL A 281 -2.59 -11.60 18.10
C VAL A 281 -1.96 -10.62 19.11
N LYS A 282 -0.63 -10.44 19.01
CA LYS A 282 0.17 -9.59 19.91
C LYS A 282 0.08 -8.10 19.55
N ILE A 283 -1.05 -7.46 19.84
CA ILE A 283 -1.24 -6.01 19.68
C ILE A 283 -0.53 -5.24 20.81
N VAL A 284 0.22 -4.19 20.47
CA VAL A 284 0.93 -3.35 21.45
C VAL A 284 0.45 -1.89 21.44
N LYS A 285 0.18 -1.35 22.62
CA LYS A 285 -0.11 0.06 22.85
C LYS A 285 1.15 0.78 23.31
N LYS A 286 1.51 1.85 22.61
CA LYS A 286 2.66 2.69 22.96
C LYS A 286 2.34 3.54 24.19
N ILE A 287 3.17 3.44 25.23
CA ILE A 287 3.13 4.30 26.41
C ILE A 287 4.42 5.13 26.49
N LYS A 288 4.33 6.34 27.04
CA LYS A 288 5.49 7.16 27.40
C LYS A 288 5.49 7.31 28.91
N LEU A 289 6.59 6.95 29.55
CA LEU A 289 6.89 7.43 30.89
C LEU A 289 7.62 8.76 30.72
N THR A 290 7.21 9.80 31.45
CA THR A 290 7.69 11.19 31.28
C THR A 290 8.26 11.69 32.60
N GLY A 291 9.40 12.38 32.57
CA GLY A 291 10.01 12.96 33.77
C GLY A 291 10.74 14.27 33.48
N VAL A 292 11.07 14.98 34.55
CA VAL A 292 11.61 16.35 34.51
C VAL A 292 13.03 16.39 35.09
N PRO A 293 14.01 17.03 34.42
CA PRO A 293 15.38 17.13 34.92
C PRO A 293 15.52 18.26 35.95
N TYR A 294 15.80 17.92 37.22
CA TYR A 294 15.91 18.92 38.29
C TYR A 294 17.34 19.46 38.46
N LYS A 295 18.36 18.62 38.25
CA LYS A 295 19.79 18.98 38.29
C LYS A 295 20.48 18.52 37.00
N VAL A 296 21.19 19.41 36.33
CA VAL A 296 21.82 19.16 35.02
C VAL A 296 23.29 19.62 35.05
N PHE A 297 24.19 18.77 34.58
CA PHE A 297 25.63 19.00 34.53
C PHE A 297 26.08 19.34 33.09
N LYS A 298 27.05 18.59 32.53
CA LYS A 298 27.41 18.65 31.10
C LYS A 298 26.64 17.56 30.34
N ASN A 299 27.07 16.30 30.45
CA ASN A 299 26.45 15.14 29.81
C ASN A 299 25.61 14.27 30.77
N THR A 300 25.47 14.66 32.03
CA THR A 300 24.65 13.97 33.03
C THR A 300 23.54 14.86 33.56
N ALA A 301 22.42 14.25 33.90
CA ALA A 301 21.31 14.90 34.58
C ALA A 301 20.67 13.97 35.61
N PHE A 302 20.04 14.56 36.62
CA PHE A 302 19.18 13.87 37.57
C PHE A 302 17.74 14.19 37.23
N ILE A 303 16.94 13.15 37.01
CA ILE A 303 15.55 13.21 36.56
C ILE A 303 14.65 12.75 37.70
N LYS A 304 13.50 13.40 37.85
CA LYS A 304 12.44 13.03 38.79
C LYS A 304 11.10 12.89 38.06
N ASP A 305 10.07 12.44 38.79
CA ASP A 305 8.67 12.33 38.37
C ASP A 305 8.39 11.34 37.20
N MET A 306 9.34 10.48 36.84
CA MET A 306 9.15 9.42 35.82
C MET A 306 8.78 8.05 36.41
N PHE A 307 9.22 7.80 37.64
CA PHE A 307 9.07 6.57 38.41
C PHE A 307 8.70 6.94 39.85
N SER A 308 8.06 6.01 40.55
CA SER A 308 7.64 6.16 41.95
C SER A 308 8.73 5.76 42.95
N SER A 309 9.57 4.77 42.60
CA SER A 309 10.45 4.07 43.54
C SER A 309 11.80 3.71 42.92
N ALA A 310 12.81 3.47 43.77
CA ALA A 310 14.12 2.98 43.32
C ALA A 310 14.04 1.59 42.67
N LEU A 311 13.07 0.75 43.03
CA LEU A 311 12.85 -0.57 42.43
C LEU A 311 12.36 -0.48 40.98
N GLU A 312 11.46 0.47 40.68
CA GLU A 312 11.10 0.77 39.29
C GLU A 312 12.31 1.26 38.49
N VAL A 313 13.12 2.16 39.04
CA VAL A 313 14.34 2.63 38.37
C VAL A 313 15.29 1.48 38.06
N ALA A 314 15.52 0.57 39.02
CA ALA A 314 16.39 -0.60 38.82
C ALA A 314 15.87 -1.51 37.69
N LYS A 315 14.54 -1.72 37.62
CA LYS A 315 13.89 -2.48 36.53
C LYS A 315 14.02 -1.82 35.15
N PHE A 316 14.28 -0.51 35.11
CA PHE A 316 14.54 0.25 33.88
C PHE A 316 16.00 0.75 33.79
N GLU A 317 16.94 0.19 34.55
CA GLU A 317 18.35 0.56 34.44
C GLU A 317 18.90 0.15 33.06
N GLY A 318 19.78 0.98 32.50
CA GLY A 318 20.26 0.81 31.12
C GLY A 318 19.23 1.15 30.03
N ALA A 319 17.97 1.49 30.36
CA ALA A 319 16.95 1.78 29.36
C ALA A 319 17.22 3.07 28.55
N ASN A 320 16.87 3.03 27.27
CA ASN A 320 17.04 4.14 26.32
C ASN A 320 15.93 5.19 26.45
N ILE A 321 16.32 6.44 26.68
CA ILE A 321 15.45 7.62 26.87
C ILE A 321 15.79 8.71 25.86
N ARG A 322 14.86 9.65 25.63
CA ARG A 322 15.09 10.86 24.80
C ARG A 322 14.43 12.10 25.41
N THR A 323 14.97 13.29 25.13
CA THR A 323 14.25 14.55 25.39
C THR A 323 13.27 14.87 24.25
N VAL A 324 12.34 15.80 24.50
CA VAL A 324 11.54 16.45 23.44
C VAL A 324 12.43 17.18 22.43
N SER A 325 13.57 17.74 22.86
CA SER A 325 14.59 18.32 21.98
C SER A 325 15.39 17.28 21.15
N GLY A 326 15.10 15.98 21.30
CA GLY A 326 15.63 14.91 20.45
C GLY A 326 16.91 14.22 20.95
N ILE A 327 17.59 14.80 21.95
CA ILE A 327 18.84 14.29 22.54
C ILE A 327 18.59 12.88 23.11
N ARG A 328 19.43 11.90 22.74
CA ARG A 328 19.36 10.53 23.28
C ARG A 328 20.09 10.44 24.60
N GLY A 329 19.67 9.50 25.43
CA GLY A 329 20.31 9.19 26.70
C GLY A 329 19.95 7.81 27.24
N GLN A 330 20.50 7.49 28.41
CA GLN A 330 20.34 6.21 29.08
C GLN A 330 20.10 6.40 30.58
N VAL A 331 19.21 5.61 31.17
CA VAL A 331 19.09 5.43 32.63
C VAL A 331 20.37 4.77 33.16
N LYS A 332 20.99 5.30 34.22
CA LYS A 332 22.29 4.81 34.72
C LYS A 332 22.34 4.32 36.16
N LYS A 333 21.57 4.88 37.09
CA LYS A 333 21.35 4.35 38.46
C LYS A 333 20.24 5.11 39.18
N ALA A 334 19.51 4.45 40.07
CA ALA A 334 18.67 5.11 41.07
C ALA A 334 19.46 6.09 41.95
N LEU A 335 18.78 7.13 42.42
CA LEU A 335 19.28 8.04 43.47
C LEU A 335 18.55 7.72 44.78
N PRO A 336 19.20 7.85 45.95
CA PRO A 336 18.59 7.52 47.24
C PRO A 336 17.57 8.57 47.71
N LYS A 337 17.65 9.81 47.22
CA LYS A 337 16.68 10.90 47.45
C LYS A 337 16.63 11.86 46.25
N PRO A 338 15.46 12.37 45.84
CA PRO A 338 14.12 11.89 46.23
C PRO A 338 13.82 10.53 45.58
N ASP A 339 12.82 9.82 46.10
CA ASP A 339 12.44 8.49 45.57
C ASP A 339 11.98 8.54 44.10
N GLY A 340 12.21 7.44 43.38
CA GLY A 340 11.97 7.35 41.94
C GLY A 340 12.90 8.22 41.07
N ALA A 341 13.74 9.07 41.65
CA ALA A 341 14.71 9.86 40.90
C ALA A 341 15.92 9.02 40.49
N PHE A 342 16.53 9.39 39.36
CA PHE A 342 17.64 8.63 38.79
C PHE A 342 18.66 9.50 38.08
N ARG A 343 19.90 9.01 38.04
CA ARG A 343 20.97 9.56 37.20
C ARG A 343 20.82 9.04 35.77
N ALA A 344 20.86 9.96 34.82
CA ALA A 344 20.92 9.67 33.39
C ALA A 344 22.17 10.29 32.75
N THR A 345 22.62 9.67 31.65
CA THR A 345 23.65 10.19 30.74
C THR A 345 23.02 10.53 29.39
N PHE A 346 23.40 11.65 28.78
CA PHE A 346 22.90 12.17 27.51
C PHE A 346 24.05 12.54 26.56
N GLU A 347 23.76 12.55 25.25
CA GLU A 347 24.71 12.95 24.20
C GLU A 347 25.21 14.40 24.34
N ASP A 348 24.32 15.31 24.75
CA ASP A 348 24.61 16.72 24.98
C ASP A 348 23.80 17.27 26.16
N LYS A 349 24.10 18.50 26.57
CA LYS A 349 23.49 19.19 27.71
C LYS A 349 22.03 19.57 27.46
N ILE A 350 21.13 18.79 28.05
CA ILE A 350 19.70 19.06 28.13
C ILE A 350 19.40 20.37 28.89
N LEU A 351 18.22 20.94 28.71
CA LEU A 351 17.74 22.10 29.47
C LEU A 351 16.85 21.68 30.65
N LYS A 352 16.75 22.52 31.69
CA LYS A 352 15.78 22.32 32.78
C LYS A 352 14.31 22.35 32.31
N SER A 353 14.06 22.90 31.12
CA SER A 353 12.75 22.95 30.46
C SER A 353 12.49 21.77 29.52
N ASP A 354 13.44 20.85 29.33
CA ASP A 354 13.19 19.63 28.55
C ASP A 354 12.33 18.65 29.33
N ILE A 355 11.34 18.05 28.67
CA ILE A 355 10.68 16.84 29.16
C ILE A 355 11.47 15.64 28.64
N VAL A 356 11.90 14.75 29.53
CA VAL A 356 12.51 13.47 29.19
C VAL A 356 11.41 12.41 29.09
N PHE A 357 11.50 11.50 28.12
CA PHE A 357 10.58 10.36 28.04
C PHE A 357 11.26 9.04 27.65
N LEU A 358 10.75 7.97 28.27
CA LEU A 358 11.02 6.58 27.92
C LEU A 358 9.90 6.07 26.99
N ARG A 359 10.25 5.38 25.89
CA ARG A 359 9.28 4.79 24.96
C ARG A 359 9.06 3.32 25.27
N ALA A 360 8.01 3.00 26.03
CA ALA A 360 7.63 1.62 26.33
C ALA A 360 6.42 1.16 25.50
N TRP A 361 6.19 -0.15 25.52
CA TRP A 361 5.10 -0.82 24.80
C TRP A 361 4.40 -1.77 25.77
N TYR A 362 3.08 -1.67 25.85
CA TYR A 362 2.24 -2.50 26.69
C TYR A 362 1.38 -3.41 25.81
N SER A 363 1.33 -4.72 26.11
CA SER A 363 0.50 -5.66 25.36
C SER A 363 -0.98 -5.41 25.66
N VAL A 364 -1.84 -5.41 24.63
CA VAL A 364 -3.28 -5.19 24.78
C VAL A 364 -4.03 -6.31 24.08
N THR A 365 -4.78 -7.09 24.85
CA THR A 365 -5.70 -8.11 24.32
C THR A 365 -6.98 -7.48 23.79
N PRO A 366 -7.49 -7.90 22.61
CA PRO A 366 -8.83 -7.53 22.16
C PRO A 366 -9.91 -8.08 23.10
N ARG A 367 -11.06 -7.39 23.17
CA ARG A 367 -12.18 -7.86 23.99
C ARG A 367 -12.91 -9.02 23.30
N LYS A 368 -13.22 -10.06 24.08
CA LYS A 368 -14.14 -11.13 23.66
C LYS A 368 -15.58 -10.61 23.78
N TYR A 369 -16.13 -10.11 22.69
CA TYR A 369 -17.55 -9.75 22.57
C TYR A 369 -18.04 -10.14 21.17
N TYR A 370 -19.17 -10.85 21.14
CA TYR A 370 -19.86 -11.31 19.95
C TYR A 370 -21.36 -11.29 20.26
N ASN A 371 -22.16 -10.71 19.37
CA ASN A 371 -23.61 -10.62 19.50
C ASN A 371 -24.25 -10.75 18.10
N PRO A 372 -24.95 -11.86 17.77
CA PRO A 372 -25.53 -12.08 16.45
C PRO A 372 -26.72 -11.17 16.16
N VAL A 373 -26.91 -10.77 14.91
CA VAL A 373 -28.05 -9.95 14.47
C VAL A 373 -29.25 -10.86 14.15
N THR A 374 -29.98 -11.21 15.19
CA THR A 374 -31.21 -12.03 15.20
C THR A 374 -32.45 -11.26 14.68
N SER A 375 -32.31 -10.49 13.60
CA SER A 375 -33.36 -9.57 13.13
C SER A 375 -34.68 -10.24 12.74
N LEU A 376 -34.70 -11.55 12.48
CA LEU A 376 -35.91 -12.30 12.12
C LEU A 376 -36.66 -12.87 13.34
N LEU A 377 -36.06 -12.82 14.54
CA LEU A 377 -36.69 -13.20 15.82
C LEU A 377 -37.37 -12.01 16.52
N LEU A 378 -37.36 -10.82 15.89
CA LEU A 378 -37.97 -9.61 16.43
C LEU A 378 -39.31 -9.35 15.76
N SER A 379 -40.35 -9.08 16.54
CA SER A 379 -41.64 -8.59 16.03
C SER A 379 -41.45 -7.35 15.16
N SER A 380 -40.60 -6.41 15.60
CA SER A 380 -40.12 -5.28 14.80
C SER A 380 -38.77 -5.59 14.14
N LYS A 381 -38.81 -6.38 13.06
CA LYS A 381 -37.63 -6.87 12.30
C LYS A 381 -36.61 -5.79 11.89
N SER A 382 -37.05 -4.55 11.77
CA SER A 382 -36.26 -3.37 11.42
C SER A 382 -35.43 -2.79 12.58
N GLU A 383 -35.81 -3.05 13.84
CA GLU A 383 -35.35 -2.29 15.01
C GLU A 383 -34.38 -3.07 15.92
N TRP A 384 -33.46 -3.84 15.33
CA TRP A 384 -32.44 -4.57 16.10
C TRP A 384 -31.52 -3.62 16.89
N THR A 385 -31.60 -3.67 18.22
CA THR A 385 -30.78 -2.89 19.15
C THR A 385 -29.61 -3.69 19.72
N GLY A 386 -28.39 -3.34 19.30
CA GLY A 386 -27.14 -3.83 19.91
C GLY A 386 -26.52 -2.85 20.92
N MET A 387 -25.27 -3.11 21.29
CA MET A 387 -24.46 -2.19 22.10
C MET A 387 -24.38 -0.80 21.45
N ARG A 388 -24.67 0.26 22.22
CA ARG A 388 -24.61 1.67 21.79
C ARG A 388 -23.16 2.16 21.60
N LEU A 389 -22.96 3.11 20.68
CA LEU A 389 -21.66 3.77 20.45
C LEU A 389 -21.27 4.65 21.64
N THR A 390 -19.96 4.89 21.86
CA THR A 390 -19.47 5.73 22.99
C THR A 390 -20.09 7.14 22.96
N GLY A 391 -20.33 7.68 21.77
CA GLY A 391 -20.94 9.01 21.57
C GLY A 391 -22.48 9.05 21.58
N GLN A 392 -23.15 7.89 21.72
CA GLN A 392 -24.57 7.81 22.07
C GLN A 392 -24.68 7.80 23.59
N VAL A 393 -24.10 6.78 24.24
CA VAL A 393 -24.06 6.61 25.71
C VAL A 393 -23.76 7.92 26.44
N ARG A 394 -22.71 8.65 26.03
CA ARG A 394 -22.35 9.96 26.62
C ARG A 394 -23.38 11.09 26.44
N ARG A 395 -24.15 11.11 25.35
CA ARG A 395 -25.25 12.08 25.19
C ARG A 395 -26.38 11.73 26.13
N ASP A 396 -26.76 10.45 26.11
CA ASP A 396 -27.90 9.91 26.83
C ASP A 396 -27.69 10.01 28.36
N GLU A 397 -26.44 9.89 28.82
CA GLU A 397 -26.01 10.08 30.23
C GLU A 397 -25.55 11.52 30.55
N GLY A 398 -25.62 12.47 29.61
CA GLY A 398 -25.16 13.86 29.79
C GLY A 398 -23.63 14.06 29.98
N LEU A 399 -22.83 13.00 29.85
CA LEU A 399 -21.39 13.00 30.11
C LEU A 399 -20.58 13.74 29.03
N LYS A 400 -19.88 14.80 29.45
CA LYS A 400 -18.94 15.55 28.60
C LYS A 400 -17.79 14.63 28.13
N THR A 401 -17.34 14.81 26.89
CA THR A 401 -16.17 14.07 26.38
C THR A 401 -14.89 14.56 27.07
N PRO A 402 -14.06 13.66 27.62
CA PRO A 402 -12.85 14.04 28.35
C PRO A 402 -11.81 14.66 27.40
N LEU A 403 -11.37 15.87 27.74
CA LEU A 403 -10.37 16.66 27.03
C LEU A 403 -9.32 17.15 28.03
N ASP A 404 -8.07 16.76 27.83
CA ASP A 404 -6.94 17.27 28.61
C ASP A 404 -6.45 18.60 28.03
N VAL A 405 -6.37 19.61 28.91
CA VAL A 405 -5.93 20.99 28.62
C VAL A 405 -4.48 21.03 28.11
N ASN A 406 -3.64 20.07 28.53
CA ASN A 406 -2.23 19.97 28.14
C ASN A 406 -2.05 19.21 26.80
N SER A 407 -2.96 18.28 26.47
CA SER A 407 -2.99 17.57 25.18
C SER A 407 -3.55 18.42 24.03
N THR A 408 -4.16 19.58 24.32
CA THR A 408 -4.75 20.45 23.31
C THR A 408 -3.68 21.32 22.64
N TYR A 409 -3.55 21.22 21.30
CA TYR A 409 -2.57 21.99 20.52
C TYR A 409 -2.87 23.51 20.60
N LYS A 410 -1.81 24.31 20.77
CA LYS A 410 -1.85 25.77 20.86
C LYS A 410 -0.81 26.37 19.91
N LYS A 411 -1.05 27.58 19.41
CA LYS A 411 -0.05 28.34 18.62
C LYS A 411 1.15 28.66 19.53
N ILE A 412 2.35 28.26 19.12
CA ILE A 412 3.58 28.50 19.90
C ILE A 412 4.39 29.61 19.22
N GLU A 413 4.44 30.78 19.85
CA GLU A 413 5.27 31.89 19.39
C GLU A 413 6.67 31.78 20.02
N ARG A 414 7.72 31.84 19.19
CA ARG A 414 9.10 31.57 19.61
C ARG A 414 9.93 32.84 19.54
N PRO A 415 10.48 33.35 20.67
CA PRO A 415 11.37 34.51 20.63
C PRO A 415 12.69 34.17 19.93
N ALA A 416 13.30 35.17 19.28
CA ALA A 416 14.58 35.01 18.59
C ALA A 416 15.71 34.67 19.59
N ARG A 417 16.20 33.42 19.56
CA ARG A 417 17.23 32.92 20.47
C ARG A 417 18.59 33.55 20.18
N LYS A 418 18.91 34.61 20.91
CA LYS A 418 20.27 35.17 20.99
C LYS A 418 21.11 34.29 21.93
N PHE A 419 22.36 34.02 21.55
CA PHE A 419 23.32 33.31 22.38
C PHE A 419 24.30 34.29 23.03
N ASN A 420 24.87 33.91 24.17
CA ASN A 420 25.92 34.70 24.82
C ASN A 420 27.20 34.71 23.96
N PRO A 421 28.01 35.78 23.99
CA PRO A 421 29.30 35.82 23.31
C PRO A 421 30.27 34.78 23.87
N LEU A 422 31.26 34.38 23.06
CA LEU A 422 32.33 33.49 23.49
C LEU A 422 33.18 34.15 24.58
N VAL A 423 33.28 33.50 25.75
CA VAL A 423 34.16 33.91 26.84
C VAL A 423 35.36 32.97 26.89
N ILE A 424 36.55 33.51 26.63
CA ILE A 424 37.81 32.77 26.67
C ILE A 424 38.34 32.74 28.12
N PRO A 425 38.76 31.58 28.66
CA PRO A 425 39.39 31.51 29.98
C PRO A 425 40.68 32.35 30.06
N LYS A 426 40.85 33.11 31.16
CA LYS A 426 41.99 34.05 31.30
C LYS A 426 43.37 33.39 31.11
N LYS A 427 43.57 32.16 31.61
CA LYS A 427 44.82 31.39 31.45
C LYS A 427 45.17 31.17 29.97
N LEU A 428 44.21 30.62 29.21
CA LEU A 428 44.33 30.46 27.77
C LEU A 428 44.54 31.81 27.06
N GLN A 429 43.88 32.88 27.49
CA GLN A 429 44.08 34.23 26.94
C GLN A 429 45.51 34.78 27.17
N SER A 430 46.17 34.41 28.27
CA SER A 430 47.60 34.73 28.48
C SER A 430 48.53 33.88 27.60
N GLU A 431 48.22 32.58 27.46
CA GLU A 431 49.00 31.57 26.73
C GLU A 431 48.90 31.69 25.20
N LEU A 432 47.86 32.35 24.66
CA LEU A 432 47.68 32.54 23.22
C LEU A 432 48.85 33.31 22.56
N PRO A 433 49.35 32.84 21.40
CA PRO A 433 50.33 33.58 20.60
C PRO A 433 49.87 35.00 20.28
N TYR A 434 50.79 35.96 20.23
CA TYR A 434 50.50 37.39 20.12
C TYR A 434 49.53 37.75 18.98
N ALA A 435 49.70 37.15 17.80
CA ALA A 435 48.81 37.37 16.65
C ALA A 435 47.35 36.90 16.86
N SER A 436 47.14 35.88 17.70
CA SER A 436 45.82 35.32 18.03
C SER A 436 45.18 35.92 19.30
N LYS A 437 45.90 36.80 20.01
CA LYS A 437 45.47 37.33 21.32
C LYS A 437 44.35 38.36 21.14
N PRO A 438 43.17 38.17 21.74
CA PRO A 438 42.02 39.04 21.51
C PRO A 438 42.23 40.43 22.14
N LYS A 439 42.19 41.47 21.29
CA LYS A 439 42.40 42.89 21.64
C LYS A 439 41.18 43.50 22.34
N LEU A 440 40.86 43.00 23.53
CA LEU A 440 39.75 43.48 24.36
C LEU A 440 40.22 44.65 25.24
N THR A 441 39.74 45.86 24.94
CA THR A 441 39.93 47.03 25.81
C THR A 441 38.97 47.00 26.99
N ALA A 442 39.44 47.44 28.17
CA ALA A 442 38.58 47.59 29.33
C ALA A 442 37.71 48.87 29.19
N PRO A 443 36.44 48.87 29.64
CA PRO A 443 35.63 50.08 29.66
C PRO A 443 36.21 51.09 30.66
N GLN A 444 36.33 52.34 30.22
CA GLN A 444 36.89 53.41 31.03
C GLN A 444 35.96 53.75 32.22
N ARG A 445 36.52 53.73 33.43
CA ARG A 445 35.78 53.96 34.69
C ARG A 445 35.74 55.43 35.13
N THR A 446 36.77 56.20 34.79
CA THR A 446 36.94 57.61 35.19
C THR A 446 36.78 58.53 33.99
N PRO A 447 35.93 59.57 34.04
CA PRO A 447 35.71 60.45 32.89
C PRO A 447 36.97 61.27 32.57
N THR A 448 37.40 61.25 31.32
CA THR A 448 38.57 62.02 30.84
C THR A 448 38.29 63.52 30.87
N TYR A 449 39.36 64.32 30.85
CA TYR A 449 39.24 65.77 30.65
C TYR A 449 38.46 66.12 29.36
N LEU A 450 38.66 65.38 28.27
CA LEU A 450 37.90 65.54 27.02
C LEU A 450 36.41 65.23 27.18
N GLN A 451 36.05 64.21 27.97
CA GLN A 451 34.64 63.90 28.27
C GLN A 451 34.01 64.95 29.20
N LYS A 452 34.77 65.52 30.14
CA LYS A 452 34.32 66.63 31.01
C LYS A 452 34.15 67.95 30.25
N ARG A 453 34.97 68.19 29.21
CA ARG A 453 34.93 69.38 28.34
C ARG A 453 33.95 69.21 27.15
N ALA A 454 33.32 68.05 26.98
CA ALA A 454 32.39 67.82 25.88
C ALA A 454 31.17 68.74 26.00
N VAL A 455 30.93 69.56 24.97
CA VAL A 455 29.80 70.48 24.91
C VAL A 455 28.48 69.70 24.91
N VAL A 456 27.51 70.16 25.70
CA VAL A 456 26.17 69.58 25.74
C VAL A 456 25.43 70.03 24.48
N MET A 457 24.92 69.06 23.71
CA MET A 457 24.18 69.32 22.46
C MET A 457 22.85 70.03 22.74
N GLU A 458 22.49 70.96 21.87
CA GLU A 458 21.23 71.70 21.96
C GLU A 458 20.01 70.79 21.72
N PRO A 459 18.81 71.14 22.23
CA PRO A 459 17.60 70.32 22.09
C PRO A 459 17.24 69.97 20.64
N GLU A 460 17.60 70.83 19.68
CA GLU A 460 17.33 70.62 18.25
C GLU A 460 18.34 69.68 17.60
N GLU A 461 19.64 69.87 17.86
CA GLU A 461 20.69 68.93 17.45
C GLU A 461 20.41 67.52 17.97
N LYS A 462 19.98 67.42 19.23
CA LYS A 462 19.61 66.17 19.88
C LYS A 462 18.42 65.48 19.19
N LYS A 463 17.42 66.23 18.73
CA LYS A 463 16.30 65.72 17.89
C LYS A 463 16.82 65.24 16.52
N ALA A 464 17.66 66.04 15.85
CA ALA A 464 18.23 65.70 14.54
C ALA A 464 19.12 64.45 14.58
N ILE A 465 19.95 64.32 15.61
CA ILE A 465 20.79 63.13 15.85
C ILE A 465 19.92 61.90 16.16
N ALA A 466 18.84 62.05 16.95
CA ALA A 466 17.91 60.95 17.21
C ALA A 466 17.20 60.48 15.91
N LEU A 467 16.74 61.41 15.07
CA LEU A 467 16.18 61.12 13.74
C LEU A 467 17.19 60.36 12.86
N LEU A 468 18.44 60.84 12.78
CA LEU A 468 19.50 60.19 12.02
C LEU A 468 19.83 58.79 12.54
N GLN A 469 19.78 58.57 13.86
CA GLN A 469 19.94 57.22 14.46
C GLN A 469 18.77 56.30 14.09
N GLN A 470 17.53 56.77 14.13
CA GLN A 470 16.35 55.99 13.70
C GLN A 470 16.42 55.62 12.22
N ILE A 471 16.75 56.58 11.33
CA ILE A 471 16.94 56.34 9.90
C ILE A 471 18.05 55.31 9.65
N ARG A 472 19.19 55.41 10.35
CA ARG A 472 20.29 54.43 10.27
C ARG A 472 19.86 53.04 10.75
N ALA A 473 19.07 52.94 11.82
CA ALA A 473 18.55 51.69 12.35
C ALA A 473 17.57 51.02 11.36
N LEU A 474 16.60 51.78 10.83
CA LEU A 474 15.64 51.32 9.82
C LEU A 474 16.35 50.86 8.54
N ARG A 475 17.32 51.63 8.03
CA ARG A 475 18.12 51.24 6.86
C ARG A 475 18.92 49.96 7.11
N LYS A 476 19.49 49.78 8.31
CA LYS A 476 20.21 48.56 8.70
C LYS A 476 19.29 47.33 8.72
N ASP A 477 18.13 47.45 9.33
CA ASP A 477 17.12 46.37 9.38
C ASP A 477 16.59 46.02 7.97
N GLN A 478 16.24 47.03 7.16
CA GLN A 478 15.87 46.82 5.75
C GLN A 478 16.96 46.10 4.94
N VAL A 479 18.23 46.43 5.14
CA VAL A 479 19.36 45.76 4.46
C VAL A 479 19.53 44.32 4.95
N VAL A 480 19.39 44.06 6.26
CA VAL A 480 19.42 42.69 6.82
C VAL A 480 18.27 41.86 6.26
N ARG A 481 17.01 42.32 6.37
CA ARG A 481 15.83 41.62 5.82
C ARG A 481 15.94 41.40 4.30
N ARG A 482 16.52 42.35 3.55
CA ARG A 482 16.78 42.20 2.10
C ARG A 482 17.85 41.16 1.82
N LYS A 483 18.92 41.11 2.64
CA LYS A 483 19.97 40.09 2.54
C LYS A 483 19.43 38.70 2.86
N GLU A 484 18.72 38.53 3.98
CA GLU A 484 18.08 37.26 4.37
C GLU A 484 17.16 36.72 3.27
N LYS A 485 16.30 37.58 2.69
CA LYS A 485 15.46 37.22 1.54
C LYS A 485 16.26 36.84 0.28
N LYS A 486 17.42 37.47 0.04
CA LYS A 486 18.31 37.16 -1.09
C LYS A 486 19.06 35.84 -0.88
N ASP A 487 19.56 35.61 0.33
CA ASP A 487 20.31 34.41 0.70
C ASP A 487 19.39 33.19 0.74
N GLY A 488 18.17 33.29 1.28
CA GLY A 488 17.17 32.23 1.19
C GLY A 488 16.78 31.87 -0.27
N LYS A 489 16.60 32.87 -1.14
CA LYS A 489 16.42 32.63 -2.59
C LYS A 489 17.66 32.00 -3.24
N ARG A 490 18.86 32.34 -2.78
CA ARG A 490 20.13 31.76 -3.28
C ARG A 490 20.27 30.30 -2.85
N GLU A 491 19.88 29.94 -1.63
CA GLU A 491 19.83 28.56 -1.16
C GLU A 491 18.78 27.73 -1.90
N GLU A 492 17.60 28.30 -2.16
CA GLU A 492 16.58 27.64 -2.97
C GLU A 492 17.08 27.39 -4.40
N LYS A 493 17.76 28.38 -5.03
CA LYS A 493 18.39 28.20 -6.35
C LYS A 493 19.49 27.13 -6.30
N LYS A 494 20.41 27.16 -5.33
CA LYS A 494 21.44 26.12 -5.15
C LYS A 494 20.83 24.72 -5.00
N ARG A 495 19.71 24.59 -4.28
CA ARG A 495 19.00 23.31 -4.11
C ARG A 495 18.33 22.83 -5.41
N LYS A 496 17.90 23.75 -6.28
CA LYS A 496 17.38 23.44 -7.62
C LYS A 496 18.50 23.04 -8.57
N THR A 497 19.56 23.83 -8.70
CA THR A 497 20.69 23.51 -9.59
C THR A 497 21.35 22.19 -9.19
N ARG A 498 21.55 21.93 -7.89
CA ARG A 498 22.12 20.64 -7.45
C ARG A 498 21.25 19.44 -7.84
N LYS A 499 19.92 19.55 -7.82
CA LYS A 499 19.03 18.50 -8.34
C LYS A 499 19.10 18.33 -9.85
N GLU A 500 19.32 19.42 -10.58
CA GLU A 500 19.51 19.39 -12.03
C GLU A 500 20.88 18.81 -12.40
N GLU A 501 21.92 19.08 -11.61
CA GLU A 501 23.27 18.51 -11.70
C GLU A 501 23.28 17.02 -11.33
N GLU A 502 22.61 16.63 -10.23
CA GLU A 502 22.35 15.23 -9.84
C GLU A 502 21.74 14.47 -11.04
N ARG A 503 20.61 14.95 -11.59
CA ARG A 503 19.91 14.36 -12.75
C ARG A 503 20.70 14.39 -14.06
N LYS A 504 21.57 15.39 -14.28
CA LYS A 504 22.49 15.41 -15.43
C LYS A 504 23.55 14.32 -15.30
N SER A 505 24.14 14.18 -14.10
CA SER A 505 25.15 13.15 -13.84
C SER A 505 24.61 11.73 -13.97
N GLU A 506 23.32 11.51 -13.66
CA GLU A 506 22.61 10.25 -13.91
C GLU A 506 22.53 9.96 -15.41
N LYS A 507 22.03 10.91 -16.20
CA LYS A 507 21.97 10.79 -17.67
C LYS A 507 23.34 10.64 -18.35
N GLU A 508 24.37 11.27 -17.81
CA GLU A 508 25.75 11.11 -18.30
C GLU A 508 26.31 9.72 -17.99
N LYS A 509 26.00 9.15 -16.81
CA LYS A 509 26.32 7.76 -16.48
C LYS A 509 25.56 6.77 -17.37
N GLU A 510 24.28 7.00 -17.62
CA GLU A 510 23.46 6.20 -18.55
C GLU A 510 24.04 6.23 -19.96
N ARG A 511 24.29 7.43 -20.52
CA ARG A 511 24.90 7.58 -21.84
C ARG A 511 26.30 6.95 -21.90
N LYS A 512 27.13 7.10 -20.87
CA LYS A 512 28.45 6.45 -20.83
C LYS A 512 28.33 4.93 -20.76
N LYS A 513 27.40 4.38 -19.98
CA LYS A 513 27.13 2.94 -19.92
C LYS A 513 26.65 2.41 -21.28
N GLU A 514 25.80 3.16 -21.97
CA GLU A 514 25.31 2.78 -23.30
C GLU A 514 26.40 2.84 -24.38
N VAL A 515 27.24 3.88 -24.39
CA VAL A 515 28.40 3.95 -25.29
C VAL A 515 29.36 2.79 -25.01
N MET A 516 29.65 2.46 -23.75
CA MET A 516 30.47 1.29 -23.41
C MET A 516 29.81 -0.04 -23.80
N ARG A 517 28.47 -0.14 -23.76
CA ARG A 517 27.71 -1.32 -24.25
C ARG A 517 27.86 -1.48 -25.76
N ILE A 518 27.70 -0.40 -26.52
CA ILE A 518 27.85 -0.40 -27.97
C ILE A 518 29.29 -0.72 -28.38
N VAL A 519 30.29 -0.08 -27.74
CA VAL A 519 31.71 -0.36 -27.98
C VAL A 519 32.04 -1.82 -27.64
N GLY A 520 31.58 -2.34 -26.50
CA GLY A 520 31.79 -3.74 -26.13
C GLY A 520 31.11 -4.74 -27.05
N GLN A 521 29.93 -4.41 -27.60
CA GLN A 521 29.30 -5.22 -28.65
C GLN A 521 30.07 -5.15 -29.98
N LYS A 522 30.60 -3.98 -30.35
CA LYS A 522 31.40 -3.80 -31.57
C LYS A 522 32.72 -4.57 -31.48
N SER A 523 33.46 -4.42 -30.40
CA SER A 523 34.73 -5.16 -30.19
C SER A 523 34.51 -6.66 -30.10
N ARG A 524 33.36 -7.12 -29.57
CA ARG A 524 33.03 -8.56 -29.57
C ARG A 524 32.73 -9.08 -30.98
N ARG A 525 32.01 -8.32 -31.82
CA ARG A 525 31.82 -8.67 -33.24
C ARG A 525 33.12 -8.63 -34.03
N GLU A 526 34.01 -7.68 -33.72
CA GLU A 526 35.31 -7.57 -34.36
C GLU A 526 36.19 -8.78 -34.03
N ALA A 527 36.21 -9.23 -32.76
CA ALA A 527 36.86 -10.48 -32.38
C ALA A 527 36.19 -11.73 -33.01
N GLU A 528 34.84 -11.80 -33.03
CA GLU A 528 34.09 -12.87 -33.70
C GLU A 528 34.41 -12.96 -35.21
N LEU A 529 34.68 -11.83 -35.87
CA LEU A 529 35.11 -11.77 -37.27
C LEU A 529 36.60 -12.13 -37.46
N GLU A 530 37.46 -11.70 -36.54
CA GLU A 530 38.91 -11.96 -36.60
C GLU A 530 39.23 -13.45 -36.38
N ASP A 531 38.60 -14.10 -35.39
CA ASP A 531 38.62 -15.57 -35.23
C ASP A 531 37.99 -16.28 -36.45
N GLY A 532 36.92 -15.71 -37.02
CA GLY A 532 36.26 -16.24 -38.21
C GLY A 532 37.17 -16.28 -39.46
N HIS A 533 38.06 -15.30 -39.61
CA HIS A 533 39.01 -15.25 -40.71
C HIS A 533 40.23 -16.19 -40.56
N GLY A 534 40.51 -16.69 -39.35
CA GLY A 534 41.68 -17.54 -39.09
C GLY A 534 41.67 -18.93 -39.75
N ARG A 535 40.52 -19.40 -40.26
CA ARG A 535 40.30 -20.82 -40.60
C ARG A 535 40.26 -21.18 -42.09
N ARG A 536 40.87 -20.40 -42.99
CA ARG A 536 40.82 -20.72 -44.45
C ARG A 536 42.06 -20.43 -45.32
N LYS A 537 43.28 -20.72 -44.84
CA LYS A 537 44.41 -21.11 -45.73
C LYS A 537 45.63 -21.71 -44.98
N ARG A 538 45.78 -23.04 -45.07
CA ARG A 538 47.09 -23.70 -45.14
C ARG A 538 46.94 -24.94 -46.03
N SER A 539 47.64 -24.95 -47.15
CA SER A 539 47.54 -25.96 -48.21
C SER A 539 48.42 -27.19 -47.93
N LYS A 540 48.15 -28.29 -48.63
CA LYS A 540 49.05 -29.45 -48.69
C LYS A 540 50.33 -29.09 -49.44
N SER A 541 51.48 -29.35 -48.82
CA SER A 541 52.74 -29.79 -49.44
C SER A 541 53.62 -30.33 -48.31
#